data_AF-T0NFU7-F1
#
_entry.id   AF-T0NFU7-F1
#
_cell.length_a   1.000
_cell.length_b   1.000
_cell.length_c   1.000
_cell.angle_alpha   90.00
_cell.angle_beta   90.00
_cell.angle_gamma   90.00
#
_symmetry.space_group_name_H-M   'P 1'
#
loop_
_entity.id
_entity.type
_entity.pdbx_description
1 polymer ?
#
loop_
_entity_poly.entity_id
_entity_poly.type
_entity_poly.pdbx_seq_one_letter_code
_entity_poly.pdbx_strand_id
1 'polypeptide(L)'
;MKGIEIEMDNQKTIKQRVSVMGTSIAGETDAKVTFSPAPPSTGIIFIRKDLPGCPKIKCSFEKAKVEYRWTSLVDGDVRIEHTEHALAAISGLGLDNVFIELEQASLPVTEDYSSKEFKRALTGCGIVKQNAKKEIVKILKPIVVYQRESLADMEYEKFLIALPYHGFKLTYVLDYPNVPEFSQVAEMDITPEIFAKELADARSYIIESEVEL
;
A
#
# COMPACT_ATOMS: atom_id res chain seq x y z
N MET A 1 29.02 13.48 28.21
CA MET A 1 27.83 13.62 27.35
C MET A 1 27.56 12.25 26.74
N LYS A 2 26.53 11.53 27.24
CA LYS A 2 26.16 10.22 26.70
C LYS A 2 25.59 10.40 25.29
N GLY A 3 26.07 9.57 24.38
CA GLY A 3 25.81 9.67 22.95
C GLY A 3 24.33 9.59 22.64
N ILE A 4 23.94 10.36 21.61
CA ILE A 4 22.68 10.17 20.91
C ILE A 4 22.83 8.84 20.15
N GLU A 5 22.22 7.78 20.65
CA GLU A 5 22.03 6.55 19.88
C GLU A 5 21.08 6.88 18.72
N ILE A 6 21.65 7.01 17.52
CA ILE A 6 20.88 6.96 16.29
C ILE A 6 20.49 5.49 16.13
N GLU A 7 19.22 5.15 16.35
CA GLU A 7 18.67 3.86 16.01
C GLU A 7 18.82 3.66 14.48
N MET A 8 19.88 2.96 14.07
CA MET A 8 20.23 2.77 12.67
C MET A 8 19.35 1.66 12.09
N ASP A 9 18.15 2.02 11.62
CA ASP A 9 17.38 1.09 10.79
C ASP A 9 18.01 1.04 9.39
N ASN A 10 18.38 -0.17 8.99
CA ASN A 10 18.95 -0.43 7.67
C ASN A 10 17.82 -0.71 6.69
N GLN A 11 18.01 -0.34 5.43
CA GLN A 11 17.07 -0.67 4.37
C GLN A 11 16.85 -2.17 4.27
N LYS A 12 15.66 -2.60 3.85
CA LYS A 12 15.27 -4.00 3.69
C LYS A 12 14.80 -4.28 2.27
N THR A 13 15.08 -5.49 1.81
CA THR A 13 14.55 -6.11 0.58
C THR A 13 14.11 -7.53 0.91
N ILE A 14 13.38 -8.18 0.01
CA ILE A 14 13.16 -9.62 0.07
C ILE A 14 14.41 -10.41 -0.32
N LYS A 15 14.53 -11.66 0.13
CA LYS A 15 15.68 -12.55 -0.15
C LYS A 15 15.56 -13.25 -1.48
N GLN A 16 14.34 -13.65 -1.86
CA GLN A 16 14.08 -14.46 -3.05
C GLN A 16 12.89 -13.90 -3.84
N ARG A 17 12.85 -14.23 -5.12
CA ARG A 17 11.72 -13.90 -6.00
C ARG A 17 10.50 -14.72 -5.60
N VAL A 18 9.33 -14.10 -5.53
CA VAL A 18 8.06 -14.76 -5.19
C VAL A 18 6.91 -14.18 -6.02
N SER A 19 5.95 -15.02 -6.39
CA SER A 19 4.76 -14.60 -7.14
C SER A 19 3.49 -14.77 -6.31
N VAL A 20 2.53 -13.89 -6.55
CA VAL A 20 1.15 -14.00 -6.06
C VAL A 20 0.23 -14.08 -7.26
N MET A 21 -0.71 -15.01 -7.21
CA MET A 21 -1.75 -15.20 -8.22
C MET A 21 -3.09 -14.74 -7.64
N GLY A 22 -4.01 -14.37 -8.51
CA GLY A 22 -5.39 -14.08 -8.17
C GLY A 22 -6.19 -13.82 -9.44
N THR A 23 -7.34 -13.19 -9.31
CA THR A 23 -8.19 -12.86 -10.45
C THR A 23 -7.87 -11.45 -10.95
N SER A 24 -7.94 -11.23 -12.27
CA SER A 24 -7.94 -9.88 -12.81
C SER A 24 -9.22 -9.15 -12.39
N ILE A 25 -9.18 -7.82 -12.26
CA ILE A 25 -10.37 -7.04 -11.90
C ILE A 25 -11.50 -7.17 -12.94
N ALA A 26 -11.15 -7.41 -14.20
CA ALA A 26 -12.10 -7.71 -15.25
C ALA A 26 -12.81 -9.06 -15.08
N GLY A 27 -12.34 -9.92 -14.17
CA GLY A 27 -12.96 -11.21 -13.82
C GLY A 27 -12.73 -12.33 -14.83
N GLU A 28 -12.06 -12.06 -15.94
CA GLU A 28 -11.97 -12.98 -17.08
C GLU A 28 -10.70 -13.85 -17.08
N THR A 29 -9.65 -13.43 -16.38
CA THR A 29 -8.32 -14.03 -16.50
C THR A 29 -7.58 -14.10 -15.16
N ASP A 30 -6.69 -15.10 -15.06
CA ASP A 30 -5.72 -15.15 -13.97
C ASP A 30 -4.75 -13.97 -14.07
N ALA A 31 -4.53 -13.34 -12.93
CA ALA A 31 -3.58 -12.26 -12.75
C ALA A 31 -2.39 -12.75 -11.95
N LYS A 32 -1.19 -12.32 -12.35
CA LYS A 32 0.07 -12.65 -11.66
C LYS A 32 0.90 -11.40 -11.42
N VAL A 33 1.37 -11.27 -10.18
CA VAL A 33 2.41 -10.30 -9.83
C VAL A 33 3.63 -11.03 -9.26
N THR A 34 4.82 -10.54 -9.58
CA THR A 34 6.07 -11.13 -9.09
C THR A 34 6.94 -10.10 -8.41
N PHE A 35 7.30 -10.36 -7.16
CA PHE A 35 8.19 -9.54 -6.36
C PHE A 35 9.61 -10.09 -6.47
N SER A 36 10.60 -9.23 -6.70
CA SER A 36 12.02 -9.60 -6.74
C SER A 36 12.86 -8.67 -5.84
N PRO A 37 13.97 -9.17 -5.26
CA PRO A 37 14.89 -8.33 -4.51
C PRO A 37 15.39 -7.15 -5.35
N ALA A 38 15.56 -5.98 -4.73
CA ALA A 38 16.14 -4.82 -5.39
C ALA A 38 17.37 -4.28 -4.63
N PRO A 39 18.36 -3.69 -5.33
CA PRO A 39 19.52 -3.07 -4.68
C PRO A 39 19.14 -1.94 -3.71
N PRO A 40 20.04 -1.53 -2.80
CA PRO A 40 19.79 -0.40 -1.92
C PRO A 40 19.44 0.88 -2.68
N SER A 41 18.60 1.70 -2.07
CA SER A 41 18.13 3.00 -2.59
C SER A 41 17.37 2.93 -3.93
N THR A 42 16.91 1.73 -4.31
CA THR A 42 16.04 1.53 -5.47
C THR A 42 14.64 2.07 -5.22
N GLY A 43 14.12 1.87 -4.00
CA GLY A 43 12.72 2.07 -3.69
C GLY A 43 11.84 0.93 -4.23
N ILE A 44 10.54 1.21 -4.30
CA ILE A 44 9.55 0.31 -4.88
C ILE A 44 9.37 0.65 -6.35
N ILE A 45 9.70 -0.28 -7.25
CA ILE A 45 9.60 -0.08 -8.70
C ILE A 45 8.69 -1.13 -9.29
N PHE A 46 7.62 -0.67 -9.94
CA PHE A 46 6.75 -1.52 -10.73
C PHE A 46 7.25 -1.61 -12.17
N ILE A 47 7.04 -2.77 -12.81
CA ILE A 47 7.53 -3.10 -14.14
C ILE A 47 6.41 -3.79 -14.92
N ARG A 48 5.95 -3.19 -16.01
CA ARG A 48 4.97 -3.79 -16.93
C ARG A 48 5.67 -4.69 -17.94
N LYS A 49 5.82 -5.97 -17.62
CA LYS A 49 6.55 -6.96 -18.42
C LYS A 49 5.86 -7.33 -19.72
N ASP A 50 4.55 -7.11 -19.79
CA ASP A 50 3.70 -7.32 -20.96
C ASP A 50 3.86 -6.26 -22.06
N LEU A 51 4.39 -5.08 -21.71
CA LEU A 51 4.58 -3.98 -22.67
C LEU A 51 5.99 -4.00 -23.30
N PRO A 52 6.12 -3.57 -24.58
CA PRO A 52 7.41 -3.40 -25.23
C PRO A 52 8.36 -2.52 -24.41
N GLY A 53 9.61 -2.96 -24.24
CA GLY A 53 10.61 -2.24 -23.46
C GLY A 53 10.49 -2.37 -21.94
N CYS A 54 9.49 -3.12 -21.44
CA CYS A 54 9.25 -3.36 -20.02
C CYS A 54 9.34 -2.08 -19.16
N PRO A 55 8.48 -1.07 -19.43
CA PRO A 55 8.54 0.23 -18.77
C PRO A 55 8.44 0.09 -17.26
N LYS A 56 9.15 0.97 -16.55
CA LYS A 56 9.29 0.96 -15.11
C LYS A 56 8.67 2.22 -14.52
N ILE A 57 7.86 2.07 -13.48
CA ILE A 57 7.26 3.17 -12.73
C ILE A 57 7.78 3.10 -11.29
N LYS A 58 8.46 4.17 -10.85
CA LYS A 58 8.83 4.30 -9.45
C LYS A 58 7.61 4.71 -8.64
N CYS A 59 7.30 3.95 -7.59
CA CYS A 59 6.23 4.27 -6.65
C CYS A 59 6.52 5.61 -5.98
N SER A 60 5.69 6.61 -6.27
CA SER A 60 5.86 7.98 -5.82
C SER A 60 4.52 8.72 -5.88
N PHE A 61 4.33 9.74 -5.06
CA PHE A 61 3.06 10.45 -4.98
C PHE A 61 2.76 11.24 -6.26
N GLU A 62 3.80 11.68 -7.00
CA GLU A 62 3.68 12.38 -8.27
C GLU A 62 3.09 11.49 -9.38
N LYS A 63 3.28 10.17 -9.26
CA LYS A 63 2.74 9.16 -10.17
C LYS A 63 1.41 8.58 -9.68
N ALA A 64 1.01 8.87 -8.45
CA ALA A 64 -0.24 8.38 -7.88
C ALA A 64 -1.44 9.12 -8.50
N LYS A 65 -2.44 8.35 -8.93
CA LYS A 65 -3.74 8.82 -9.36
C LYS A 65 -4.79 8.11 -8.53
N VAL A 66 -5.59 8.90 -7.82
CA VAL A 66 -6.75 8.42 -7.08
C VAL A 66 -7.86 8.25 -8.10
N GLU A 67 -8.24 7.01 -8.37
CA GLU A 67 -9.46 6.70 -9.07
C GLU A 67 -10.61 6.65 -8.05
N TYR A 68 -11.84 6.50 -8.54
CA TYR A 68 -13.01 6.52 -7.67
C TYR A 68 -12.96 5.47 -6.54
N ARG A 69 -12.43 4.26 -6.81
CA ARG A 69 -12.40 3.13 -5.84
C ARG A 69 -11.04 2.48 -5.61
N TRP A 70 -9.99 2.96 -6.27
CA TRP A 70 -8.65 2.38 -6.14
C TRP A 70 -7.55 3.40 -6.43
N THR A 71 -6.31 3.04 -6.13
CA THR A 71 -5.14 3.87 -6.46
C THR A 71 -4.36 3.27 -7.62
N SER A 72 -4.11 4.13 -8.61
CA SER A 72 -3.27 3.80 -9.77
C SER A 72 -1.93 4.52 -9.72
N LEU A 73 -0.90 3.91 -10.32
CA LEU A 73 0.35 4.57 -10.67
C LEU A 73 0.38 4.81 -12.18
N VAL A 74 0.65 6.05 -12.60
CA VAL A 74 0.62 6.47 -14.00
C VAL A 74 1.90 7.21 -14.37
N ASP A 75 2.56 6.79 -15.46
CA ASP A 75 3.71 7.46 -16.06
C ASP A 75 3.63 7.43 -17.60
N GLY A 76 3.36 8.59 -18.20
CA GLY A 76 3.02 8.67 -19.63
C GLY A 76 1.78 7.82 -19.94
N ASP A 77 1.91 6.93 -20.92
CA ASP A 77 0.85 6.00 -21.33
C ASP A 77 0.81 4.71 -20.51
N VAL A 78 1.73 4.54 -19.55
CA VAL A 78 1.81 3.33 -18.72
C VAL A 78 1.02 3.54 -17.43
N ARG A 79 0.11 2.62 -17.16
CA ARG A 79 -0.73 2.60 -15.96
C ARG A 79 -0.63 1.26 -15.22
N ILE A 80 -0.71 1.33 -13.90
CA ILE A 80 -0.80 0.19 -13.00
C ILE A 80 -1.90 0.45 -11.98
N GLU A 81 -2.87 -0.45 -11.88
CA GLU A 81 -4.06 -0.30 -11.05
C GLU A 81 -4.03 -1.25 -9.83
N HIS A 82 -4.85 -0.95 -8.82
CA HIS A 82 -5.01 -1.73 -7.58
C HIS A 82 -3.71 -1.95 -6.80
N THR A 83 -2.95 -0.89 -6.61
CA THR A 83 -1.62 -0.95 -5.97
C THR A 83 -1.66 -1.02 -4.45
N GLU A 84 -2.77 -0.59 -3.85
CA GLU A 84 -2.93 -0.32 -2.42
C GLU A 84 -2.63 -1.53 -1.52
N HIS A 85 -3.19 -2.72 -1.76
CA HIS A 85 -3.00 -3.88 -0.87
C HIS A 85 -1.58 -4.43 -0.91
N ALA A 86 -0.93 -4.43 -2.07
CA ALA A 86 0.46 -4.85 -2.16
C ALA A 86 1.40 -3.82 -1.52
N LEU A 87 1.14 -2.52 -1.73
CA LEU A 87 1.90 -1.45 -1.08
C LEU A 87 1.70 -1.43 0.44
N ALA A 88 0.51 -1.73 0.93
CA ALA A 88 0.24 -1.91 2.36
C ALA A 88 1.07 -3.08 2.92
N ALA A 89 1.14 -4.22 2.22
CA ALA A 89 1.98 -5.35 2.63
C ALA A 89 3.48 -5.00 2.64
N ILE A 90 3.97 -4.30 1.61
CA ILE A 90 5.38 -3.88 1.51
C ILE A 90 5.73 -2.90 2.63
N SER A 91 4.92 -1.84 2.79
CA SER A 91 5.13 -0.80 3.80
C SER A 91 4.98 -1.36 5.22
N GLY A 92 3.93 -2.15 5.45
CA GLY A 92 3.65 -2.81 6.71
C GLY A 92 4.77 -3.73 7.15
N LEU A 93 5.37 -4.50 6.24
CA LEU A 93 6.53 -5.35 6.53
C LEU A 93 7.87 -4.58 6.59
N GLY A 94 7.85 -3.27 6.34
CA GLY A 94 9.02 -2.40 6.39
C GLY A 94 10.04 -2.65 5.27
N LEU A 95 9.58 -3.11 4.10
CA LEU A 95 10.42 -3.29 2.91
C LEU A 95 10.66 -1.94 2.22
N ASP A 96 11.92 -1.68 1.86
CA ASP A 96 12.32 -0.41 1.24
C ASP A 96 12.62 -0.56 -0.25
N ASN A 97 13.14 -1.72 -0.67
CA ASN A 97 13.58 -1.96 -2.03
C ASN A 97 12.96 -3.25 -2.59
N VAL A 98 12.09 -3.14 -3.59
CA VAL A 98 11.45 -4.28 -4.25
C VAL A 98 11.16 -3.94 -5.72
N PHE A 99 11.46 -4.87 -6.63
CA PHE A 99 10.92 -4.84 -7.99
C PHE A 99 9.60 -5.62 -8.04
N ILE A 100 8.57 -5.04 -8.65
CA ILE A 100 7.24 -5.61 -8.78
C ILE A 100 6.90 -5.75 -10.26
N GLU A 101 6.88 -6.97 -10.76
CA GLU A 101 6.65 -7.27 -12.17
C GLU A 101 5.22 -7.74 -12.40
N LEU A 102 4.56 -7.17 -13.41
CA LEU A 102 3.19 -7.47 -13.80
C LEU A 102 3.15 -7.83 -15.29
N GLU A 103 2.28 -8.77 -15.63
CA GLU A 103 2.00 -9.17 -17.02
C GLU A 103 0.68 -8.57 -17.54
N GLN A 104 0.12 -7.60 -16.81
CA GLN A 104 -1.11 -6.88 -17.15
C GLN A 104 -1.14 -5.54 -16.40
N ALA A 105 -2.18 -4.74 -16.67
CA ALA A 105 -2.32 -3.38 -16.13
C ALA A 105 -2.69 -3.31 -14.64
N SER A 106 -3.07 -4.41 -13.98
CA SER A 106 -3.49 -4.41 -12.59
C SER A 106 -2.85 -5.52 -11.77
N LEU A 107 -2.70 -5.30 -10.47
CA LEU A 107 -2.34 -6.35 -9.54
C LEU A 107 -3.49 -7.36 -9.39
N PRO A 108 -3.18 -8.62 -9.02
CA PRO A 108 -4.22 -9.62 -8.78
C PRO A 108 -5.12 -9.22 -7.61
N VAL A 109 -6.43 -9.39 -7.81
CA VAL A 109 -7.40 -9.43 -6.72
C VAL A 109 -7.27 -10.81 -6.08
N THR A 110 -6.79 -10.83 -4.84
CA THR A 110 -6.59 -12.07 -4.07
C THR A 110 -7.93 -12.55 -3.48
N GLU A 111 -8.07 -13.85 -3.22
CA GLU A 111 -9.31 -14.47 -2.72
C GLU A 111 -9.92 -13.77 -1.49
N ASP A 112 -9.08 -13.28 -0.58
CA ASP A 112 -9.51 -12.62 0.64
C ASP A 112 -9.74 -11.10 0.48
N TYR A 113 -9.54 -10.50 -0.71
CA TYR A 113 -9.64 -9.06 -0.96
C TYR A 113 -8.84 -8.19 0.04
N SER A 114 -7.67 -8.68 0.47
CA SER A 114 -6.85 -8.08 1.53
C SER A 114 -5.36 -8.13 1.19
N SER A 115 -4.51 -7.63 2.08
CA SER A 115 -3.05 -7.74 1.98
C SER A 115 -2.50 -9.11 2.37
N LYS A 116 -3.34 -10.05 2.83
CA LYS A 116 -2.92 -11.30 3.49
C LYS A 116 -2.02 -12.16 2.62
N GLU A 117 -2.38 -12.34 1.36
CA GLU A 117 -1.65 -13.16 0.40
C GLU A 117 -0.30 -12.53 0.01
N PHE A 118 -0.27 -11.21 -0.17
CA PHE A 118 0.97 -10.47 -0.37
C PHE A 118 1.89 -10.57 0.86
N LYS A 119 1.34 -10.38 2.06
CA LYS A 119 2.07 -10.54 3.34
C LYS A 119 2.63 -11.94 3.47
N ARG A 120 1.84 -12.98 3.16
CA ARG A 120 2.27 -14.39 3.21
C ARG A 120 3.43 -14.64 2.25
N ALA A 121 3.33 -14.19 1.00
CA ALA A 121 4.38 -14.36 0.00
C ALA A 121 5.67 -13.63 0.39
N LEU A 122 5.58 -12.36 0.80
CA LEU A 122 6.72 -11.53 1.14
C LEU A 122 7.45 -12.02 2.40
N THR A 123 6.72 -12.43 3.43
CA THR A 123 7.33 -13.05 4.62
C THR A 123 7.93 -14.41 4.32
N GLY A 124 7.22 -15.25 3.55
CA GLY A 124 7.66 -16.60 3.19
C GLY A 124 8.92 -16.64 2.32
N CYS A 125 9.13 -15.64 1.46
CA CYS A 125 10.36 -15.53 0.66
C CYS A 125 11.55 -14.96 1.45
N GLY A 126 11.32 -14.53 2.70
CA GLY A 126 12.31 -13.98 3.61
C GLY A 126 12.64 -12.51 3.36
N ILE A 127 12.89 -11.77 4.43
CA ILE A 127 13.28 -10.35 4.41
C ILE A 127 14.73 -10.23 4.88
N VAL A 128 15.54 -9.43 4.19
CA VAL A 128 16.96 -9.22 4.50
C VAL A 128 17.28 -7.74 4.62
N LYS A 129 18.11 -7.41 5.60
CA LYS A 129 18.70 -6.07 5.75
C LYS A 129 19.78 -5.87 4.69
N GLN A 130 19.87 -4.67 4.17
CA GLN A 130 20.89 -4.22 3.24
C GLN A 130 21.86 -3.30 3.97
N ASN A 131 23.11 -3.25 3.53
CA ASN A 131 24.12 -2.37 4.12
C ASN A 131 23.96 -0.92 3.62
N ALA A 132 22.81 -0.33 3.91
CA ALA A 132 22.44 1.05 3.58
C ALA A 132 21.46 1.58 4.62
N LYS A 133 21.58 2.86 4.97
CA LYS A 133 20.69 3.51 5.94
C LYS A 133 19.31 3.73 5.35
N LYS A 134 18.27 3.48 6.15
CA LYS A 134 16.89 3.84 5.81
C LYS A 134 16.68 5.34 6.02
N GLU A 135 16.03 5.98 5.06
CA GLU A 135 15.53 7.34 5.22
C GLU A 135 14.12 7.29 5.80
N ILE A 136 13.85 8.14 6.79
CA ILE A 136 12.56 8.21 7.47
C ILE A 136 12.08 9.65 7.42
N VAL A 137 10.87 9.85 6.91
CA VAL A 137 10.21 11.16 6.90
C VAL A 137 9.62 11.42 8.28
N LYS A 138 9.96 12.56 8.89
CA LYS A 138 9.44 12.99 10.20
C LYS A 138 8.48 14.15 10.03
N ILE A 139 7.29 14.03 10.62
CA ILE A 139 6.34 15.12 10.73
C ILE A 139 6.77 16.02 11.90
N LEU A 140 7.17 17.26 11.59
CA LEU A 140 7.68 18.20 12.59
C LEU A 140 6.62 19.16 13.12
N LYS A 141 5.52 19.34 12.37
CA LYS A 141 4.39 20.20 12.72
C LYS A 141 3.09 19.56 12.23
N PRO A 142 1.94 19.85 12.88
CA PRO A 142 0.64 19.41 12.40
C PRO A 142 0.39 19.83 10.94
N ILE A 143 -0.15 18.90 10.15
CA ILE A 143 -0.65 19.12 8.80
C ILE A 143 -2.08 18.61 8.77
N VAL A 144 -2.99 19.42 8.25
CA VAL A 144 -4.41 19.07 8.12
C VAL A 144 -4.82 19.34 6.69
N VAL A 145 -5.38 18.33 6.05
CA VAL A 145 -6.05 18.44 4.76
C VAL A 145 -7.51 18.09 4.96
N TYR A 146 -8.38 18.90 4.37
CA TYR A 146 -9.82 18.75 4.46
C TYR A 146 -10.43 18.87 3.07
N GLN A 147 -11.35 17.99 2.75
CA GLN A 147 -12.08 17.99 1.49
C GLN A 147 -13.54 17.61 1.73
N ARG A 148 -14.43 18.24 0.96
CA ARG A 148 -15.81 17.78 0.78
C ARG A 148 -15.96 17.15 -0.59
N GLU A 149 -16.73 16.08 -0.65
CA GLU A 149 -17.07 15.40 -1.90
C GLU A 149 -18.53 14.97 -1.87
N SER A 150 -19.22 15.22 -2.98
CA SER A 150 -20.60 14.78 -3.20
C SER A 150 -20.58 13.57 -4.11
N LEU A 151 -21.29 12.51 -3.72
CA LEU A 151 -21.45 11.31 -4.53
C LEU A 151 -22.92 10.89 -4.49
N ALA A 152 -23.54 10.86 -5.66
CA ALA A 152 -25.00 10.76 -5.80
C ALA A 152 -25.69 11.83 -4.91
N ASP A 153 -26.55 11.41 -3.98
CA ASP A 153 -27.26 12.29 -3.05
C ASP A 153 -26.59 12.38 -1.66
N MET A 154 -25.35 11.89 -1.53
CA MET A 154 -24.60 11.85 -0.27
C MET A 154 -23.44 12.85 -0.27
N GLU A 155 -23.24 13.51 0.87
CA GLU A 155 -22.14 14.43 1.13
C GLU A 155 -21.14 13.78 2.10
N TYR A 156 -19.87 13.77 1.72
CA TYR A 156 -18.79 13.20 2.50
C TYR A 156 -17.79 14.28 2.92
N GLU A 157 -17.44 14.29 4.21
CA GLU A 157 -16.37 15.11 4.75
C GLU A 157 -15.15 14.24 5.02
N LYS A 158 -14.01 14.57 4.38
CA LYS A 158 -12.77 13.81 4.48
C LYS A 158 -11.70 14.65 5.14
N PHE A 159 -11.12 14.13 6.23
CA PHE A 159 -9.99 14.73 6.93
C PHE A 159 -8.78 13.80 6.85
N LEU A 160 -7.62 14.36 6.49
CA LEU A 160 -6.33 13.70 6.67
C LEU A 160 -5.46 14.57 7.56
N ILE A 161 -5.11 14.05 8.73
CA ILE A 161 -4.36 14.76 9.76
C ILE A 161 -3.05 14.02 10.02
N ALA A 162 -1.93 14.73 9.90
CA ALA A 162 -0.61 14.23 10.27
C ALA A 162 -0.05 15.07 11.42
N LEU A 163 0.27 14.43 12.55
CA LEU A 163 0.78 15.08 13.75
C LEU A 163 2.21 14.61 14.06
N PRO A 164 3.05 15.44 14.71
CA PRO A 164 4.33 14.99 15.23
C PRO A 164 4.15 13.85 16.24
N TYR A 165 4.84 12.74 16.02
CA TYR A 165 4.77 11.56 16.88
C TYR A 165 6.09 10.78 16.85
N HIS A 166 6.46 10.18 17.99
CA HIS A 166 7.62 9.30 18.10
C HIS A 166 7.24 7.87 17.73
N GLY A 167 7.20 7.58 16.43
CA GLY A 167 6.77 6.30 15.88
C GLY A 167 5.85 6.51 14.68
N PHE A 168 5.04 5.51 14.34
CA PHE A 168 3.99 5.63 13.34
C PHE A 168 2.69 5.09 13.93
N LYS A 169 1.76 5.99 14.22
CA LYS A 169 0.43 5.67 14.75
C LYS A 169 -0.62 6.04 13.72
N LEU A 170 -1.58 5.15 13.51
CA LEU A 170 -2.74 5.39 12.67
C LEU A 170 -4.00 5.38 13.52
N THR A 171 -4.76 6.48 13.41
CA THR A 171 -6.14 6.56 13.89
C THR A 171 -7.03 6.70 12.66
N TYR A 172 -7.97 5.78 12.47
CA TYR A 172 -8.94 5.82 11.39
C TYR A 172 -10.34 5.91 12.00
N VAL A 173 -11.09 6.92 11.56
CA VAL A 173 -12.50 7.08 11.90
C VAL A 173 -13.28 6.82 10.63
N LEU A 174 -14.08 5.75 10.66
CA LEU A 174 -15.04 5.44 9.62
C LEU A 174 -16.37 6.05 10.05
N ASP A 175 -16.99 6.80 9.16
CA ASP A 175 -18.33 7.35 9.36
C ASP A 175 -19.07 7.35 8.02
N TYR A 176 -20.13 6.55 7.91
CA TYR A 176 -20.98 6.49 6.73
C TYR A 176 -22.13 7.47 6.89
N PRO A 177 -22.28 8.47 5.99
CA PRO A 177 -23.41 9.39 6.03
C PRO A 177 -24.73 8.61 6.04
N ASN A 178 -25.62 8.98 6.96
CA ASN A 178 -26.96 8.37 7.11
C ASN A 178 -26.96 6.88 7.52
N VAL A 179 -25.81 6.29 7.89
CA VAL A 179 -25.71 4.91 8.41
C VAL A 179 -24.86 4.89 9.70
N PRO A 180 -25.32 5.56 10.78
CA PRO A 180 -24.51 5.80 11.99
C PRO A 180 -24.13 4.52 12.74
N GLU A 181 -24.87 3.42 12.55
CA GLU A 181 -24.52 2.10 13.09
C GLU A 181 -23.18 1.53 12.57
N PHE A 182 -22.65 2.06 11.46
CA PHE A 182 -21.35 1.68 10.92
C PHE A 182 -20.20 2.60 11.33
N SER A 183 -20.46 3.63 12.12
CA SER A 183 -19.40 4.53 12.59
C SER A 183 -18.47 3.78 13.54
N GLN A 184 -17.18 3.76 13.22
CA GLN A 184 -16.16 2.99 13.94
C GLN A 184 -14.87 3.80 14.07
N VAL A 185 -14.12 3.53 15.13
CA VAL A 185 -12.78 4.08 15.33
C VAL A 185 -11.80 2.97 15.63
N ALA A 186 -10.65 3.01 14.97
CA ALA A 186 -9.50 2.18 15.28
C ALA A 186 -8.27 3.05 15.47
N GLU A 187 -7.49 2.77 16.51
CA GLU A 187 -6.19 3.41 16.75
C GLU A 187 -5.15 2.35 17.09
N MET A 188 -3.98 2.46 16.48
CA MET A 188 -2.87 1.54 16.72
C MET A 188 -1.51 2.14 16.37
N ASP A 189 -0.49 1.78 17.15
CA ASP A 189 0.90 1.95 16.81
C ASP A 189 1.32 0.87 15.81
N ILE A 190 1.71 1.30 14.61
CA ILE A 190 2.02 0.41 13.49
C ILE A 190 3.47 -0.05 13.57
N THR A 191 3.63 -1.36 13.72
CA THR A 191 4.90 -2.08 13.51
C THR A 191 4.66 -3.22 12.52
N PRO A 192 5.73 -3.85 11.96
CA PRO A 192 5.56 -5.03 11.12
C PRO A 192 4.76 -6.17 11.77
N GLU A 193 4.93 -6.36 13.07
CA GLU A 193 4.22 -7.37 13.84
C GLU A 193 2.73 -7.03 13.98
N ILE A 194 2.41 -5.77 14.31
CA ILE A 194 1.02 -5.29 14.41
C ILE A 194 0.34 -5.34 13.04
N PHE A 195 1.00 -4.86 11.99
CA PHE A 195 0.46 -4.94 10.63
C PHE A 195 0.14 -6.40 10.23
N ALA A 196 1.08 -7.32 10.42
CA ALA A 196 0.92 -8.70 10.00
C ALA A 196 -0.19 -9.45 10.75
N LYS A 197 -0.47 -9.06 12.00
CA LYS A 197 -1.45 -9.68 12.90
C LYS A 197 -2.83 -9.04 12.82
N GLU A 198 -2.91 -7.72 12.80
CA GLU A 198 -4.17 -6.98 12.99
C GLU A 198 -4.71 -6.36 11.69
N LEU A 199 -3.86 -6.06 10.70
CA LEU A 199 -4.26 -5.31 9.50
C LEU A 199 -4.21 -6.11 8.20
N ALA A 200 -3.22 -6.98 8.03
CA ALA A 200 -2.98 -7.62 6.74
C ALA A 200 -4.17 -8.46 6.25
N ASP A 201 -4.96 -9.02 7.18
CA ASP A 201 -6.10 -9.89 6.91
C ASP A 201 -7.43 -9.11 6.82
N ALA A 202 -7.43 -7.80 7.09
CA ALA A 202 -8.60 -6.95 6.94
C ALA A 202 -8.94 -6.79 5.45
N ARG A 203 -10.18 -7.11 5.10
CA ARG A 203 -10.65 -7.19 3.71
C ARG A 203 -11.29 -5.87 3.30
N SER A 204 -11.15 -5.53 2.01
CA SER A 204 -11.96 -4.48 1.41
C SER A 204 -13.44 -4.89 1.43
N TYR A 205 -14.31 -3.90 1.48
CA TYR A 205 -15.77 -4.07 1.41
C TYR A 205 -16.40 -2.82 0.80
N ILE A 206 -17.63 -2.98 0.31
CA ILE A 206 -18.54 -1.91 -0.06
C ILE A 206 -19.90 -2.23 0.56
N ILE A 207 -20.75 -1.21 0.75
CA ILE A 207 -22.14 -1.45 1.17
C ILE A 207 -23.00 -1.81 -0.04
N GLU A 208 -24.09 -2.55 0.17
CA GLU A 208 -24.94 -3.07 -0.91
C GLU A 208 -25.47 -1.95 -1.83
N SER A 209 -25.82 -0.80 -1.25
CA SER A 209 -26.29 0.38 -2.01
C SER A 209 -25.23 0.98 -2.93
N GLU A 210 -23.94 0.67 -2.73
CA GLU A 210 -22.84 1.15 -3.56
C GLU A 210 -22.45 0.16 -4.67
N VAL A 211 -23.02 -1.04 -4.72
CA VAL A 211 -22.63 -2.07 -5.70
C VAL A 211 -22.84 -1.59 -7.15
N GLU A 212 -23.94 -0.90 -7.40
CA GLU A 212 -24.37 -0.44 -8.73
C GLU A 212 -23.89 0.99 -9.08
N LEU A 213 -23.17 1.66 -8.17
CA LEU A 213 -22.62 3.02 -8.36
C LEU A 213 -21.26 3.02 -9.05
#